data_AF-A0A497P2E0-F1
#
_entry.id   AF-A0A497P2E0-F1
#
_cell.length_a   1.000
_cell.length_b   1.000
_cell.length_c   1.000
_cell.angle_alpha   90.00
_cell.angle_beta   90.00
_cell.angle_gamma   90.00
#
_symmetry.space_group_name_H-M   'P 1'
#
loop_
_entity.id
_entity.type
_entity.pdbx_description
1 polymer ?
#
loop_
_entity_poly.entity_id
_entity_poly.type
_entity_poly.pdbx_seq_one_letter_code
_entity_poly.pdbx_strand_id
1 'polypeptide(L)'
;MGIREEISEQYDGILFADGLDRACIGVARRYTGDVACYDVDMCIEVFMEDGMTYEDAREYFEYNVIGAFMGEFTPVFVERFGNGYLNLLGDKENAEDN
;
A
#
# COMPACT_ATOMS: atom_id res chain seq x y z
N MET A 1 12.39 -5.10 -15.67
CA MET A 1 12.71 -5.41 -14.27
C MET A 1 11.53 -4.93 -13.46
N GLY A 2 10.98 -5.75 -12.58
CA GLY A 2 9.98 -5.29 -11.63
C GLY A 2 10.68 -4.63 -10.44
N ILE A 3 9.91 -3.84 -9.69
CA ILE A 3 10.41 -3.12 -8.52
C ILE A 3 10.97 -4.07 -7.45
N ARG A 4 10.42 -5.29 -7.34
CA ARG A 4 10.93 -6.35 -6.45
C ARG A 4 12.35 -6.76 -6.80
N GLU A 5 12.63 -7.02 -8.07
CA GLU A 5 13.97 -7.42 -8.51
C GLU A 5 14.97 -6.30 -8.28
N GLU A 6 14.61 -5.05 -8.60
CA GLU A 6 15.46 -3.87 -8.38
C GLU A 6 15.84 -3.68 -6.90
N ILE A 7 14.87 -3.87 -5.99
CA ILE A 7 15.11 -3.76 -4.55
C ILE A 7 15.95 -4.94 -4.06
N SER A 8 15.63 -6.18 -4.49
CA SER A 8 16.35 -7.38 -4.05
C SER A 8 17.82 -7.42 -4.50
N GLU A 9 18.18 -6.73 -5.59
CA GLU A 9 19.56 -6.60 -6.04
C GLU A 9 20.41 -5.68 -5.14
N GLN A 10 19.78 -4.72 -4.46
CA GLN A 10 20.45 -3.67 -3.70
C GLN A 10 20.31 -3.84 -2.18
N TYR A 11 19.28 -4.56 -1.74
CA TYR A 11 18.91 -4.69 -0.35
C TYR A 11 18.68 -6.16 0.02
N ASP A 12 19.35 -6.62 1.06
CA ASP A 12 19.26 -7.99 1.54
C ASP A 12 18.20 -8.12 2.65
N GLY A 13 17.48 -9.24 2.68
CA GLY A 13 16.53 -9.57 3.74
C GLY A 13 15.20 -8.81 3.75
N ILE A 14 14.94 -7.92 2.79
CA ILE A 14 13.66 -7.20 2.68
C ILE A 14 12.51 -8.18 2.39
N LEU A 15 11.42 -8.07 3.17
CA LEU A 15 10.17 -8.76 2.87
C LEU A 15 9.27 -7.88 2.01
N PHE A 16 8.47 -8.51 1.16
CA PHE A 16 7.49 -7.85 0.30
C PHE A 16 6.09 -8.34 0.65
N ALA A 17 5.09 -7.48 0.47
CA ALA A 17 3.69 -7.86 0.61
C ALA A 17 3.21 -8.49 -0.72
N ASP A 18 2.78 -9.75 -0.65
CA ASP A 18 2.38 -10.51 -1.84
C ASP A 18 1.13 -9.94 -2.52
N GLY A 19 1.17 -9.88 -3.85
CA GLY A 19 0.11 -9.30 -4.67
C GLY A 19 0.08 -7.76 -4.70
N LEU A 20 0.90 -7.08 -3.90
CA LEU A 20 0.85 -5.61 -3.76
C LEU A 20 1.95 -4.86 -4.52
N ASP A 21 2.61 -5.48 -5.48
CA ASP A 21 3.82 -4.94 -6.13
C ASP A 21 3.62 -3.58 -6.79
N ARG A 22 2.42 -3.38 -7.36
CA ARG A 22 2.01 -2.08 -7.92
C ARG A 22 2.02 -0.97 -6.87
N ALA A 23 1.70 -1.28 -5.63
CA ALA A 23 1.60 -0.31 -4.54
C ALA A 23 2.96 -0.05 -3.87
N CYS A 24 4.03 -0.76 -4.26
CA CYS A 24 5.37 -0.51 -3.75
C CYS A 24 5.90 0.82 -4.32
N ILE A 25 6.23 1.75 -3.42
CA ILE A 25 6.74 3.09 -3.78
C ILE A 25 8.25 3.23 -3.52
N GLY A 26 8.90 2.20 -2.98
CA GLY A 26 10.34 2.14 -2.79
C GLY A 26 10.76 1.48 -1.48
N VAL A 27 11.87 1.97 -0.90
CA VAL A 27 12.48 1.44 0.32
C VAL A 27 12.50 2.51 1.40
N ALA A 28 12.01 2.18 2.60
CA ALA A 28 12.14 3.03 3.78
C ALA A 28 13.38 2.63 4.58
N ARG A 29 14.20 3.63 4.93
CA ARG A 29 15.43 3.41 5.71
C ARG A 29 15.16 3.55 7.20
N ARG A 30 15.61 2.58 7.98
CA ARG A 30 15.52 2.59 9.45
C ARG A 30 16.87 2.20 10.04
N TYR A 31 17.13 2.60 11.29
CA TYR A 31 18.34 2.20 12.00
C TYR A 31 18.47 0.67 12.13
N THR A 32 17.33 -0.01 12.24
CA THR A 32 17.20 -1.46 12.43
C THR A 32 17.27 -2.25 11.12
N GLY A 33 17.21 -1.60 9.96
CA GLY A 33 17.19 -2.27 8.66
C GLY A 33 16.27 -1.57 7.67
N ASP A 34 16.62 -1.69 6.39
CA ASP A 34 15.83 -1.19 5.28
C ASP A 34 14.66 -2.13 4.98
N VAL A 35 13.54 -1.58 4.53
CA VAL A 35 12.29 -2.32 4.31
C VAL A 35 11.53 -1.79 3.09
N ALA A 36 10.70 -2.62 2.48
CA ALA A 36 9.81 -2.17 1.43
C ALA A 36 8.78 -1.16 1.98
N CYS A 37 8.45 -0.16 1.16
CA CYS A 37 7.50 0.90 1.46
C CYS A 37 6.37 0.86 0.44
N TYR A 38 5.13 0.89 0.92
CA TYR A 38 3.93 0.82 0.10
C TYR A 38 3.01 2.02 0.33
N ASP A 39 2.29 2.42 -0.70
CA ASP A 39 1.22 3.40 -0.63
C ASP A 39 -0.09 2.69 -0.25
N VAL A 40 -0.71 3.11 0.85
CA VAL A 40 -1.93 2.48 1.37
C VAL A 40 -3.08 2.54 0.37
N ASP A 41 -3.27 3.69 -0.27
CA ASP A 41 -4.37 3.91 -1.22
C ASP A 41 -4.23 2.94 -2.39
N MET A 42 -3.01 2.82 -2.93
CA MET A 42 -2.73 1.90 -4.04
C MET A 42 -2.90 0.43 -3.63
N CYS A 43 -2.66 0.08 -2.37
CA CYS A 43 -2.95 -1.26 -1.86
C CYS A 43 -4.46 -1.54 -1.88
N ILE A 44 -5.27 -0.57 -1.44
CA ILE A 44 -6.74 -0.68 -1.47
C ILE A 44 -7.24 -0.81 -2.91
N GLU A 45 -6.70 -0.03 -3.85
CA GLU A 45 -7.04 -0.13 -5.29
C GLU A 45 -6.80 -1.53 -5.85
N VAL A 46 -5.68 -2.17 -5.48
CA VAL A 46 -5.38 -3.55 -5.90
C VAL A 46 -6.48 -4.50 -5.47
N PHE A 47 -6.93 -4.42 -4.22
CA PHE A 47 -7.99 -5.29 -3.72
C PHE A 47 -9.36 -4.97 -4.32
N MET A 48 -9.64 -3.70 -4.59
CA MET A 48 -10.87 -3.30 -5.27
C MET A 48 -10.93 -3.79 -6.71
N GLU A 49 -9.81 -3.83 -7.43
CA GLU A 49 -9.74 -4.42 -8.77
C GLU A 49 -10.01 -5.93 -8.77
N ASP A 50 -9.69 -6.61 -7.66
CA ASP A 50 -10.03 -8.02 -7.43
C ASP A 50 -11.49 -8.23 -6.97
N GLY A 51 -12.29 -7.15 -6.97
CA GLY A 51 -13.73 -7.19 -6.74
C GLY A 51 -14.18 -6.92 -5.31
N MET A 52 -13.29 -6.48 -4.43
CA MET A 52 -13.67 -6.03 -3.08
C MET A 52 -14.31 -4.65 -3.11
N THR A 53 -15.23 -4.39 -2.18
CA THR A 53 -15.66 -3.01 -1.90
C THR A 53 -14.53 -2.24 -1.22
N TYR A 54 -14.61 -0.91 -1.18
CA TYR A 54 -13.60 -0.11 -0.49
C TYR A 54 -13.50 -0.48 0.99
N GLU A 55 -14.65 -0.64 1.65
CA GLU A 55 -14.74 -1.02 3.06
C GLU A 55 -14.12 -2.41 3.30
N ASP A 56 -14.47 -3.40 2.49
CA ASP A 56 -13.92 -4.75 2.59
C ASP A 56 -12.41 -4.76 2.32
N ALA A 57 -11.96 -4.01 1.32
CA ALA A 57 -10.54 -3.87 0.99
C ALA A 57 -9.77 -3.21 2.13
N ARG A 58 -10.35 -2.18 2.77
CA ARG A 58 -9.75 -1.50 3.91
C ARG A 58 -9.64 -2.40 5.13
N GLU A 59 -10.72 -3.11 5.45
CA GLU A 59 -10.72 -4.10 6.53
C GLU A 59 -9.71 -5.23 6.25
N TYR A 60 -9.68 -5.75 5.03
CA TYR A 60 -8.73 -6.77 4.61
C TYR A 60 -7.29 -6.28 4.77
N PHE A 61 -6.99 -5.05 4.33
CA PHE A 61 -5.68 -4.44 4.48
C PHE A 61 -5.27 -4.31 5.95
N GLU A 62 -6.14 -3.83 6.83
CA GLU A 62 -5.84 -3.65 8.25
C GLU A 62 -5.57 -4.98 8.95
N TYR A 63 -6.38 -6.01 8.72
CA TYR A 63 -6.24 -7.29 9.39
C TYR A 63 -5.21 -8.23 8.75
N ASN A 64 -5.20 -8.36 7.43
CA ASN A 64 -4.39 -9.36 6.72
C ASN A 64 -3.06 -8.81 6.23
N VAL A 65 -2.96 -7.51 5.96
CA VAL A 65 -1.70 -6.92 5.45
C VAL A 65 -0.91 -6.30 6.60
N ILE A 66 -1.49 -5.33 7.32
CA ILE A 66 -0.83 -4.70 8.46
C ILE A 66 -0.68 -5.70 9.62
N GLY A 67 -1.71 -6.49 9.90
CA GLY A 67 -1.72 -7.46 10.98
C GLY A 67 -0.81 -8.68 10.78
N ALA A 68 -0.36 -8.95 9.55
CA ALA A 68 0.46 -10.14 9.24
C ALA A 68 1.91 -10.09 9.75
N PHE A 69 2.36 -8.97 10.33
CA PHE A 69 3.71 -8.73 10.88
C PHE A 69 4.63 -9.96 10.97
N MET A 70 5.60 -10.02 10.05
CA MET A 70 6.52 -11.16 9.84
C MET A 70 7.92 -10.91 10.43
N GLY A 71 8.07 -9.92 11.32
CA GLY A 71 9.34 -9.56 11.96
C GLY A 71 9.91 -8.22 11.49
N GLU A 72 11.20 -8.00 11.75
CA GLU A 72 11.87 -6.70 11.61
C GLU A 72 11.86 -6.13 10.18
N PHE A 73 11.92 -7.00 9.17
CA PHE A 73 11.91 -6.63 7.75
C PHE A 73 10.50 -6.53 7.15
N THR A 74 9.45 -6.55 7.98
CA THR A 74 8.08 -6.33 7.53
C THR A 74 7.96 -4.95 6.86
N PRO A 75 7.30 -4.86 5.68
CA PRO A 75 7.07 -3.59 5.00
C PRO A 75 6.43 -2.51 5.87
N VAL A 76 6.66 -1.25 5.51
CA VAL A 76 5.82 -0.12 5.98
C VAL A 76 4.82 0.30 4.92
N PHE A 77 3.76 0.92 5.40
CA PHE A 77 2.68 1.45 4.60
C PHE A 77 2.48 2.92 4.94
N VAL A 78 2.34 3.75 3.91
CA VAL A 78 2.26 5.21 4.02
C VAL A 78 0.86 5.67 3.64
N GLU A 79 0.22 6.37 4.58
CA GLU A 79 -0.96 7.17 4.32
C GLU A 79 -0.55 8.55 3.77
N ARG A 80 -1.13 8.97 2.65
CA ARG A 80 -0.86 10.29 2.07
C ARG A 80 -1.77 11.35 2.67
N PHE A 81 -1.19 12.29 3.41
CA PHE A 81 -1.92 13.47 3.87
C PHE A 81 -2.11 14.48 2.73
N GLY A 82 -3.34 14.92 2.49
CA GLY A 82 -3.65 16.05 1.60
C GLY A 82 -3.86 15.70 0.11
N ASN A 83 -3.93 14.42 -0.26
CA ASN A 83 -4.38 14.00 -1.59
C ASN A 83 -4.90 12.55 -1.67
N GLY A 84 -5.01 11.81 -0.57
CA GLY A 84 -5.56 10.47 -0.58
C GLY A 84 -7.08 10.52 -0.61
N TYR A 85 -7.71 10.26 -1.76
CA TYR A 85 -9.14 10.02 -1.95
C TYR A 85 -10.19 11.11 -1.64
N LEU A 86 -9.94 12.08 -0.74
CA LEU A 86 -10.96 13.07 -0.33
C LEU A 86 -11.46 13.98 -1.46
N ASN A 87 -10.62 14.24 -2.47
CA ASN A 87 -11.03 15.00 -3.65
C ASN A 87 -11.97 14.20 -4.58
N LEU A 88 -11.91 12.86 -4.58
CA LEU A 88 -12.75 12.00 -5.44
C LEU A 88 -14.17 11.81 -4.92
N LEU A 89 -14.38 11.91 -3.61
CA LEU A 89 -15.73 11.90 -3.02
C LEU A 89 -16.33 13.31 -2.95
N GLY A 90 -15.51 14.34 -2.78
CA GLY A 90 -15.95 15.76 -2.83
C GLY A 90 -16.42 16.23 -4.21
N ASP A 91 -15.92 15.64 -5.30
CA ASP A 91 -16.41 15.92 -6.66
C ASP A 91 -17.71 15.18 -7.01
N LYS A 92 -18.08 14.11 -6.29
CA LYS A 92 -19.35 13.40 -6.52
C LYS A 92 -20.55 14.06 -5.84
N GLU A 93 -20.37 14.74 -4.71
CA GLU A 93 -21.47 15.49 -4.07
C GLU A 93 -21.85 16.78 -4.83
N ASN A 94 -20.99 17.29 -5.72
CA ASN A 94 -21.29 18.46 -6.56
C ASN A 94 -21.88 18.12 -7.94
N ALA A 95 -22.09 16.84 -8.26
CA ALA A 95 -22.59 16.38 -9.55
C ALA A 95 -24.05 15.88 -9.53
N GLU A 96 -24.68 15.77 -8.35
CA GLU A 96 -26.08 15.33 -8.23
C GLU A 96 -27.08 16.48 -8.02
N ASP A 97 -26.63 17.74 -8.04
CA ASP A 97 -27.46 18.94 -7.84
C ASP A 97 -27.38 19.92 -9.04
N ASN A 98 -27.46 19.39 -10.26
CA ASN A 98 -27.69 20.17 -11.50
C ASN A 98 -28.56 19.43 -12.52
#